data_AF-A0A8T6NH67-F1
#
_entry.id   AF-A0A8T6NH67-F1
#
_cell.length_a   1.000
_cell.length_b   1.000
_cell.length_c   1.000
_cell.angle_alpha   90.00
_cell.angle_beta   90.00
_cell.angle_gamma   90.00
#
_symmetry.space_group_name_H-M   'P 1'
#
loop_
_entity.id
_entity.type
_entity.pdbx_description
1 polymer ?
#
loop_
_entity_poly.entity_id
_entity_poly.type
_entity_poly.pdbx_seq_one_letter_code
_entity_poly.pdbx_strand_id
1 'polypeptide(L)'
;MGLQHDRNSAVAPGRPGSKVFPESPLGEDIEGIPTGRDVEWEPLVDYRRNGVSETTIHGAVAWCHGDEVIHSFGGNVLCYGRSMMKPFMIKAFIDELNDCTWEQKAIAVASHNGDTEHVAAAQSLLNEAEWPLMLTPLDVPLVQFGRQVRRPRRWYHTCSGEHA
;
A
#
# COMPACT_ATOMS: atom_id res chain seq x y z
N MET A 1 10.82 9.46 -25.20
CA MET A 1 9.64 10.02 -25.88
C MET A 1 8.72 10.49 -24.76
N GLY A 2 8.69 11.80 -24.47
CA GLY A 2 7.99 12.33 -23.29
C GLY A 2 6.48 12.10 -23.35
N LEU A 3 5.85 11.90 -22.20
CA LEU A 3 4.39 11.76 -22.11
C LEU A 3 3.73 13.09 -22.50
N GLN A 4 3.01 13.10 -23.62
CA GLN A 4 2.15 14.23 -23.95
C GLN A 4 0.85 14.07 -23.15
N HIS A 5 0.73 14.79 -22.04
CA HIS A 5 -0.55 14.95 -21.34
C HIS A 5 -1.50 15.71 -22.25
N ASP A 6 -2.42 15.00 -22.90
CA ASP A 6 -3.38 15.58 -23.82
C ASP A 6 -4.25 16.66 -23.15
N ARG A 7 -4.92 17.49 -23.96
CA ARG A 7 -5.81 18.55 -23.46
C ARG A 7 -7.00 18.02 -22.63
N ASN A 8 -7.27 16.72 -22.67
CA ASN A 8 -8.37 16.08 -21.98
C ASN A 8 -7.95 15.41 -20.67
N SER A 9 -6.65 15.35 -20.37
CA SER A 9 -6.10 14.68 -19.20
C SER A 9 -6.50 15.41 -17.92
N ALA A 10 -6.88 14.65 -16.89
CA ALA A 10 -7.15 15.19 -15.55
C ALA A 10 -5.93 15.94 -14.97
N VAL A 11 -4.73 15.69 -15.51
CA VAL A 11 -3.45 16.26 -15.09
C VAL A 11 -2.83 17.18 -16.13
N ALA A 12 -3.62 17.68 -17.10
CA ALA A 12 -3.13 18.65 -18.08
C ALA A 12 -2.51 19.89 -17.41
N PRO A 13 -1.47 20.51 -18.01
CA PRO A 13 -0.78 21.67 -17.42
C PRO A 13 -1.77 22.74 -16.94
N GLY A 14 -1.66 23.12 -15.66
CA GLY A 14 -2.54 24.12 -15.03
C GLY A 14 -3.74 23.54 -14.28
N ARG A 15 -4.00 22.22 -14.33
CA ARG A 15 -5.00 21.55 -13.48
C ARG A 15 -4.41 21.13 -12.12
N PRO A 16 -5.21 21.03 -11.04
CA PRO A 16 -4.75 20.48 -9.76
C PRO A 16 -4.11 19.09 -9.96
N GLY A 17 -2.92 18.87 -9.39
CA GLY A 17 -2.18 17.62 -9.57
C GLY A 17 -1.25 17.56 -10.80
N SER A 18 -1.31 18.51 -11.73
CA SER A 18 -0.44 18.56 -12.92
C SER A 18 1.08 18.67 -12.62
N LYS A 19 1.45 19.03 -11.38
CA LYS A 19 2.84 19.09 -10.90
C LYS A 19 3.33 17.81 -10.21
N VAL A 20 2.45 16.83 -10.01
CA VAL A 20 2.70 15.66 -9.14
C VAL A 20 2.86 14.38 -9.97
N PHE A 21 2.69 14.45 -11.29
CA PHE A 21 2.81 13.29 -12.18
C PHE A 21 4.18 13.27 -12.87
N PRO A 22 4.84 12.10 -12.94
CA PRO A 22 6.14 11.97 -13.57
C PRO A 22 6.03 12.19 -15.09
N GLU A 23 7.03 12.86 -15.68
CA GLU A 23 7.05 13.14 -17.14
C GLU A 23 7.34 11.90 -18.01
N SER A 24 7.63 10.76 -17.37
CA SER A 24 8.01 9.49 -17.98
C SER A 24 7.21 8.32 -17.37
N PRO A 25 6.75 7.36 -18.19
CA PRO A 25 6.05 6.17 -17.69
C PRO A 25 6.98 5.21 -16.96
N LEU A 26 8.30 5.40 -17.09
CA LEU A 26 9.33 4.65 -16.39
C LEU A 26 9.81 5.37 -15.12
N GLY A 27 9.27 6.56 -14.83
CA GLY A 27 9.82 7.49 -13.82
C GLY A 27 10.85 8.44 -14.42
N GLU A 28 11.14 9.51 -13.68
CA GLU A 28 12.21 10.45 -13.99
C GLU A 28 13.54 9.88 -13.47
N ASP A 29 14.58 9.95 -14.30
CA ASP A 29 15.94 9.65 -13.84
C ASP A 29 16.44 10.86 -13.03
N ILE A 30 16.41 10.73 -11.71
CA ILE A 30 16.86 11.77 -10.78
C ILE A 30 18.32 11.48 -10.43
N GLU A 31 19.19 12.45 -10.68
CA GLU A 31 20.62 12.34 -10.34
C GLU A 31 20.81 11.96 -8.86
N GLY A 32 21.57 10.90 -8.62
CA GLY A 32 21.84 10.39 -7.26
C GLY A 32 20.77 9.46 -6.68
N ILE A 33 19.68 9.17 -7.39
CA ILE A 33 18.64 8.22 -6.96
C ILE A 33 18.67 6.98 -7.86
N PRO A 34 19.21 5.84 -7.39
CA PRO A 34 19.24 4.62 -8.19
C PRO A 34 17.84 4.02 -8.35
N THR A 35 17.53 3.58 -9.57
CA THR A 35 16.32 2.83 -9.88
C THR A 35 16.53 1.33 -9.63
N GLY A 36 15.45 0.55 -9.69
CA GLY A 36 15.53 -0.91 -9.66
C GLY A 36 16.29 -1.54 -10.83
N ARG A 37 16.80 -0.76 -11.79
CA ARG A 37 17.68 -1.27 -12.85
C ARG A 37 19.16 -1.01 -12.56
N ASP A 38 19.45 -0.12 -11.62
CA ASP A 38 20.80 0.39 -11.34
C ASP A 38 21.42 -0.28 -10.11
N VAL A 39 20.74 -1.28 -9.56
CA VAL A 39 21.12 -1.97 -8.33
C VAL A 39 21.31 -3.47 -8.56
N GLU A 40 22.28 -4.03 -7.86
CA GLU A 40 22.46 -5.48 -7.77
C GLU A 40 21.29 -6.08 -7.01
N TRP A 41 20.58 -7.02 -7.60
CA TRP A 41 19.51 -7.73 -6.93
C TRP A 41 19.94 -9.14 -6.55
N GLU A 42 19.54 -9.57 -5.36
CA GLU A 42 19.85 -10.91 -4.86
C GLU A 42 18.65 -11.86 -5.04
N PRO A 43 18.88 -13.13 -5.43
CA PRO A 43 17.81 -14.13 -5.48
C PRO A 43 17.43 -14.53 -4.06
N LEU A 44 16.37 -13.93 -3.51
CA LEU A 44 15.92 -14.14 -2.13
C LEU A 44 15.15 -15.44 -1.96
N VAL A 45 14.35 -15.80 -2.96
CA VAL A 45 13.53 -17.00 -2.95
C VAL A 45 13.68 -17.68 -4.30
N ASP A 46 13.98 -18.97 -4.30
CA ASP A 46 13.99 -19.80 -5.50
C ASP A 46 13.03 -20.98 -5.31
N TYR A 47 11.79 -20.77 -5.73
CA TYR A 47 10.75 -21.79 -5.67
C TYR A 47 10.98 -22.82 -6.77
N ARG A 48 11.12 -24.08 -6.39
CA ARG A 48 11.45 -25.19 -7.30
C ARG A 48 10.36 -26.27 -7.31
N ARG A 49 10.09 -26.81 -8.50
CA ARG A 49 9.26 -28.01 -8.70
C ARG A 49 10.09 -29.08 -9.40
N ASN A 50 10.18 -30.27 -8.80
CA ASN A 50 10.99 -31.38 -9.31
C ASN A 50 12.46 -31.01 -9.61
N GLY A 51 13.05 -30.17 -8.75
CA GLY A 51 14.45 -29.73 -8.89
C GLY A 51 14.69 -28.62 -9.91
N VAL A 52 13.65 -28.16 -10.62
CA VAL A 52 13.72 -27.06 -11.59
C VAL A 52 13.17 -25.79 -10.96
N SER A 53 13.88 -24.66 -11.10
CA SER A 53 13.39 -23.34 -10.69
C SER A 53 12.15 -22.96 -11.48
N GLU A 54 11.04 -22.79 -10.76
CA GLU A 54 9.75 -22.37 -11.30
C GLU A 54 9.57 -20.85 -11.13
N THR A 55 10.04 -20.28 -10.02
CA THR A 55 10.00 -18.83 -9.80
C THR A 55 11.13 -18.38 -8.88
N THR A 56 11.89 -17.40 -9.32
CA THR A 56 12.93 -16.75 -8.51
C THR A 56 12.54 -15.31 -8.21
N ILE A 57 12.42 -14.98 -6.92
CA ILE A 57 12.13 -13.61 -6.45
C ILE A 57 13.46 -12.94 -6.14
N HIS A 58 13.73 -11.86 -6.86
CA HIS A 58 14.89 -11.01 -6.64
C HIS A 58 14.51 -9.85 -5.72
N GLY A 59 15.40 -9.47 -4.83
CA GLY A 59 15.13 -8.43 -3.84
C GLY A 59 16.37 -7.96 -3.10
N ALA A 60 16.15 -7.04 -2.16
CA ALA A 60 17.17 -6.50 -1.28
C ALA A 60 16.63 -6.55 0.15
N VAL A 61 17.50 -6.84 1.12
CA VAL A 61 17.16 -6.90 2.54
C VAL A 61 18.27 -6.24 3.34
N ALA A 62 17.88 -5.49 4.36
CA ALA A 62 18.79 -4.94 5.35
C ALA A 62 18.27 -5.23 6.77
N TRP A 63 19.19 -5.54 7.68
CA TRP A 63 18.95 -5.61 9.12
C TRP A 63 19.63 -4.42 9.77
N CYS A 64 18.84 -3.65 10.51
CA CYS A 64 19.33 -2.47 11.20
C CYS A 64 19.04 -2.57 12.70
N HIS A 65 19.91 -1.98 13.52
CA HIS A 65 19.70 -1.77 14.95
C HIS A 65 20.08 -0.33 15.30
N GLY A 66 19.11 0.43 15.82
CA GLY A 66 19.31 1.87 16.00
C GLY A 66 19.58 2.56 14.67
N ASP A 67 20.74 3.19 14.58
CA ASP A 67 21.27 3.90 13.40
C ASP A 67 22.31 3.08 12.60
N GLU A 68 22.58 1.84 13.00
CA GLU A 68 23.57 0.98 12.35
C GLU A 68 22.89 -0.09 11.46
N VAL A 69 23.41 -0.26 10.25
CA VAL A 69 23.09 -1.42 9.38
C VAL A 69 24.02 -2.57 9.76
N ILE A 70 23.48 -3.60 10.41
CA ILE A 70 24.25 -4.78 10.84
C ILE A 70 24.60 -5.67 9.65
N HIS A 71 23.66 -5.79 8.70
CA HIS A 71 23.83 -6.61 7.51
C HIS A 71 22.92 -6.13 6.38
N SER A 72 23.35 -6.28 5.14
CA SER A 72 22.53 -6.01 3.96
C SER A 72 23.00 -6.83 2.76
N PHE A 73 22.05 -7.20 1.90
CA PHE A 73 22.33 -7.77 0.60
C PHE A 73 21.32 -7.25 -0.45
N GLY A 74 21.75 -7.21 -1.70
CA GLY A 74 21.09 -6.42 -2.74
C GLY A 74 21.43 -4.92 -2.61
N GLY A 75 21.08 -4.14 -3.62
CA GLY A 75 21.38 -2.71 -3.66
C GLY A 75 20.31 -1.83 -3.01
N ASN A 76 20.70 -0.59 -2.74
CA ASN A 76 19.84 0.42 -2.14
C ASN A 76 19.03 1.12 -3.23
N VAL A 77 17.74 0.82 -3.32
CA VAL A 77 16.84 1.32 -4.37
C VAL A 77 15.69 2.13 -3.77
N LEU A 78 15.33 3.22 -4.45
CA LEU A 78 14.12 3.94 -4.12
C LEU A 78 12.89 3.19 -4.66
N CYS A 79 12.06 2.69 -3.76
CA CYS A 79 10.83 1.98 -4.08
C CYS A 79 9.61 2.75 -3.58
N TYR A 80 8.48 2.60 -4.28
CA TYR A 80 7.22 3.13 -3.80
C TYR A 80 6.76 2.33 -2.57
N GLY A 81 6.68 2.98 -1.40
CA GLY A 81 6.44 2.28 -0.13
C GLY A 81 5.08 1.58 -0.02
N ARG A 82 4.07 1.96 -0.82
CA ARG A 82 2.71 1.40 -0.77
C ARG A 82 2.21 1.34 0.69
N SER A 83 1.71 0.19 1.11
CA SER A 83 1.23 -0.08 2.46
C SER A 83 2.29 0.09 3.56
N MET A 84 3.59 0.06 3.24
CA MET A 84 4.64 0.32 4.23
C MET A 84 4.64 1.78 4.72
N MET A 85 3.90 2.68 4.05
CA MET A 85 3.79 4.09 4.43
C MET A 85 2.78 4.37 5.55
N LYS A 86 1.99 3.38 5.97
CA LYS A 86 0.96 3.54 7.01
C LYS A 86 1.47 4.09 8.35
N PRO A 87 2.66 3.69 8.86
CA PRO A 87 3.22 4.30 10.06
C PRO A 87 3.50 5.80 9.93
N PHE A 88 3.69 6.32 8.71
CA PHE A 88 3.80 7.76 8.48
C PHE A 88 2.41 8.41 8.36
N MET A 89 1.46 7.73 7.73
CA MET A 89 0.07 8.21 7.60
C MET A 89 -0.61 8.37 8.97
N ILE A 90 -0.44 7.40 9.90
CA ILE A 90 -1.04 7.48 11.24
C ILE A 90 -0.60 8.69 12.04
N LYS A 91 0.62 9.22 11.79
CA LYS A 91 1.11 10.41 12.49
C LYS A 91 0.19 11.62 12.30
N ALA A 92 -0.54 11.68 11.19
CA ALA A 92 -1.49 12.74 10.91
C ALA A 92 -2.82 12.62 11.69
N PHE A 93 -3.10 11.45 12.27
CA PHE A 93 -4.38 11.13 12.93
C PHE A 93 -4.21 10.70 14.39
N ILE A 94 -3.01 10.87 14.95
CA ILE A 94 -2.68 10.29 16.26
C ILE A 94 -3.55 10.89 17.37
N ASP A 95 -3.87 12.18 17.24
CA ASP A 95 -4.66 12.91 18.23
C ASP A 95 -6.13 12.53 18.16
N GLU A 96 -6.67 12.41 16.95
CA GLU A 96 -8.05 11.99 16.68
C GLU A 96 -8.30 10.55 17.13
N LEU A 97 -7.28 9.69 17.03
CA LEU A 97 -7.38 8.31 17.46
C LEU A 97 -7.17 8.11 18.97
N ASN A 98 -6.83 9.14 19.76
CA ASN A 98 -6.46 8.96 21.17
C ASN A 98 -7.51 8.22 22.00
N ASP A 99 -8.79 8.60 21.83
CA ASP A 99 -9.92 8.05 22.58
C ASP A 99 -10.47 6.74 21.99
N CYS A 100 -9.91 6.27 20.86
CA CYS A 100 -10.28 5.00 20.26
C CYS A 100 -9.70 3.80 21.02
N THR A 101 -10.39 2.67 20.96
CA THR A 101 -9.88 1.38 21.44
C THR A 101 -8.69 0.91 20.60
N TRP A 102 -7.95 -0.09 21.09
CA TRP A 102 -6.82 -0.66 20.35
C TRP A 102 -7.24 -1.29 19.03
N GLU A 103 -8.42 -1.91 18.98
CA GLU A 103 -8.99 -2.52 17.79
C GLU A 103 -9.36 -1.46 16.75
N GLN A 104 -9.98 -0.36 17.19
CA GLN A 104 -10.29 0.81 16.36
C GLN A 104 -9.02 1.48 15.81
N LYS A 105 -8.00 1.66 16.67
CA LYS A 105 -6.67 2.15 16.24
C LYS A 105 -6.05 1.22 15.21
N ALA A 106 -6.11 -0.09 15.42
CA ALA A 106 -5.56 -1.08 14.50
C ALA A 106 -6.27 -1.05 13.14
N ILE A 107 -7.60 -1.08 13.10
CA ILE A 107 -8.35 -1.11 11.82
C ILE A 107 -8.19 0.20 11.02
N ALA A 108 -7.99 1.34 11.70
CA ALA A 108 -7.72 2.61 11.04
C ALA A 108 -6.38 2.60 10.26
N VAL A 109 -5.42 1.74 10.60
CA VAL A 109 -4.04 1.84 10.10
C VAL A 109 -3.44 0.54 9.57
N ALA A 110 -4.12 -0.60 9.73
CA ALA A 110 -3.67 -1.91 9.29
C ALA A 110 -4.38 -2.39 8.02
N SER A 111 -3.64 -3.06 7.13
CA SER A 111 -4.28 -3.83 6.05
C SER A 111 -5.17 -4.90 6.67
N HIS A 112 -6.31 -5.19 6.05
CA HIS A 112 -7.20 -6.23 6.54
C HIS A 112 -7.81 -7.04 5.40
N ASN A 113 -8.38 -8.20 5.74
CA ASN A 113 -8.94 -9.14 4.76
C ASN A 113 -10.45 -8.97 4.55
N GLY A 114 -11.09 -8.07 5.31
CA GLY A 114 -12.54 -7.86 5.27
C GLY A 114 -13.31 -9.04 5.87
N ASP A 115 -12.70 -9.75 6.83
CA ASP A 115 -13.40 -10.75 7.64
C ASP A 115 -14.38 -10.11 8.64
N THR A 116 -15.10 -10.96 9.36
CA THR A 116 -16.15 -10.54 10.29
C THR A 116 -15.65 -9.61 11.39
N GLU A 117 -14.47 -9.89 11.92
CA GLU A 117 -13.82 -9.16 13.00
C GLU A 117 -13.35 -7.79 12.52
N HIS A 118 -12.76 -7.71 11.33
CA HIS A 118 -12.37 -6.44 10.72
C HIS A 118 -13.57 -5.54 10.42
N VAL A 119 -14.65 -6.11 9.88
CA VAL A 119 -15.88 -5.36 9.60
C VAL A 119 -16.50 -4.83 10.90
N ALA A 120 -16.54 -5.66 11.95
CA ALA A 120 -17.05 -5.23 13.26
C ALA A 120 -16.20 -4.09 13.85
N ALA A 121 -14.87 -4.19 13.77
CA ALA A 121 -13.97 -3.13 14.23
C ALA A 121 -14.18 -1.82 13.45
N ALA A 122 -14.25 -1.88 12.11
CA ALA A 122 -14.50 -0.70 11.27
C ALA A 122 -15.88 -0.06 11.57
N GLN A 123 -16.92 -0.89 11.74
CA GLN A 123 -18.25 -0.41 12.13
C GLN A 123 -18.29 0.20 13.53
N SER A 124 -17.44 -0.25 14.44
CA SER A 124 -17.34 0.32 15.78
C SER A 124 -16.63 1.68 15.81
N LEU A 125 -15.81 1.99 14.79
CA LEU A 125 -15.09 3.26 14.68
C LEU A 125 -16.03 4.41 14.26
N LEU A 126 -17.03 4.11 13.43
CA LEU A 126 -17.97 5.09 12.87
C LEU A 126 -19.35 4.94 13.52
N ASN A 127 -20.04 6.05 13.78
CA ASN A 127 -21.45 5.98 14.17
C ASN A 127 -22.29 5.44 12.99
N GLU A 128 -23.41 4.77 13.27
CA GLU A 128 -24.27 4.19 12.21
C GLU A 128 -24.72 5.24 11.18
N ALA A 129 -24.93 6.48 11.61
CA ALA A 129 -25.29 7.60 10.74
C ALA A 129 -24.17 8.00 9.76
N GLU A 130 -22.92 7.67 10.07
CA GLU A 130 -21.72 8.00 9.29
C GLU A 130 -21.36 6.89 8.29
N TRP A 131 -21.90 5.68 8.45
CA TRP A 131 -21.64 4.55 7.55
C TRP A 131 -21.91 4.85 6.06
N PRO A 132 -22.94 5.63 5.67
CA PRO A 132 -23.15 6.00 4.27
C PRO A 132 -22.09 6.95 3.70
N LEU A 133 -21.32 7.63 4.57
CA LEU A 133 -20.29 8.59 4.19
C LEU A 133 -18.98 7.93 3.77
N MET A 134 -18.82 6.62 4.01
CA MET A 134 -17.62 5.89 3.59
C MET A 134 -17.34 6.09 2.10
N LEU A 135 -16.13 6.55 1.81
CA LEU A 135 -15.65 6.75 0.43
C LEU A 135 -14.87 5.54 -0.10
N THR A 136 -14.76 4.46 0.67
CA THR A 136 -14.08 3.24 0.23
C THR A 136 -14.75 2.64 -1.01
N PRO A 137 -13.98 2.21 -2.02
CA PRO A 137 -14.51 1.46 -3.15
C PRO A 137 -15.26 0.19 -2.71
N LEU A 138 -16.18 -0.29 -3.54
CA LEU A 138 -16.84 -1.57 -3.30
C LEU A 138 -15.86 -2.72 -3.60
N ASP A 139 -15.70 -3.64 -2.64
CA ASP A 139 -14.84 -4.81 -2.80
C ASP A 139 -15.45 -6.07 -2.20
N VAL A 140 -14.79 -7.21 -2.38
CA VAL A 140 -15.07 -8.48 -1.72
C VAL A 140 -13.95 -8.80 -0.72
N PRO A 141 -14.21 -9.62 0.32
CA PRO A 141 -13.15 -10.05 1.23
C PRO A 141 -11.99 -10.72 0.48
N LEU A 142 -10.75 -10.48 0.92
CA LEU A 142 -9.54 -11.02 0.28
C LEU A 142 -9.56 -12.55 0.26
N VAL A 143 -9.98 -13.14 1.38
CA VAL A 143 -10.22 -14.58 1.50
C VAL A 143 -11.72 -14.78 1.66
N GLN A 144 -12.35 -15.31 0.61
CA GLN A 144 -13.75 -15.68 0.69
C GLN A 144 -13.87 -16.97 1.51
N PHE A 145 -14.37 -16.86 2.74
CA PHE A 145 -14.64 -18.05 3.57
C PHE A 145 -15.83 -18.82 2.99
N GLY A 146 -15.60 -20.08 2.60
CA GLY A 146 -16.61 -20.97 2.02
C GLY A 146 -16.80 -20.80 0.51
N ARG A 147 -17.80 -21.50 -0.04
CA ARG A 147 -18.13 -21.47 -1.49
C ARG A 147 -19.02 -20.28 -1.89
N GLN A 148 -19.32 -19.37 -0.97
CA GLN A 148 -20.32 -18.32 -1.18
C GLN A 148 -19.68 -17.05 -1.72
N VAL A 149 -20.02 -16.70 -2.96
CA VAL A 149 -19.67 -15.41 -3.55
C VAL A 149 -20.41 -14.31 -2.77
N ARG A 150 -19.66 -13.41 -2.13
CA ARG A 150 -20.23 -12.26 -1.44
C ARG A 150 -20.48 -11.11 -2.43
N ARG A 151 -21.56 -10.38 -2.20
CA ARG A 151 -21.81 -9.12 -2.91
C ARG A 151 -20.76 -8.08 -2.48
N PRO A 152 -20.17 -7.32 -3.41
CA PRO A 152 -19.24 -6.26 -3.07
C PRO A 152 -19.86 -5.22 -2.13
N ARG A 153 -19.12 -4.82 -1.10
CA ARG A 153 -19.51 -3.79 -0.11
C ARG A 153 -18.32 -2.93 0.25
N ARG A 154 -18.60 -1.70 0.68
CA ARG A 154 -17.60 -0.73 1.17
C ARG A 154 -16.77 -1.28 2.33
N TRP A 155 -17.42 -2.04 3.21
CA TRP A 155 -16.81 -2.70 4.37
C TRP A 155 -15.74 -3.75 4.06
N TYR A 156 -15.71 -4.27 2.84
CA TYR A 156 -14.77 -5.32 2.46
C TYR A 156 -13.52 -4.78 1.77
N HIS A 157 -13.45 -3.47 1.53
CA HIS A 157 -12.25 -2.88 0.96
C HIS A 157 -11.05 -3.17 1.87
N THR A 158 -9.90 -3.53 1.33
CA THR A 158 -8.78 -4.07 2.13
C THR A 158 -7.74 -3.01 2.49
N CYS A 159 -7.91 -1.77 2.00
CA CYS A 159 -7.03 -0.65 2.33
C CYS A 159 -7.37 -0.04 3.70
N SER A 160 -6.40 -0.18 4.59
CA SER A 160 -6.22 0.58 5.82
C SER A 160 -6.35 2.10 5.61
N GLY A 161 -7.05 2.78 6.51
CA GLY A 161 -7.12 4.25 6.54
C GLY A 161 -8.13 4.88 5.60
N GLU A 162 -8.82 4.10 4.76
CA GLU A 162 -9.97 4.61 4.00
C GLU A 162 -11.30 4.41 4.75
N HIS A 163 -11.29 3.57 5.80
CA HIS A 163 -12.43 3.33 6.69
C HIS A 163 -12.48 4.29 7.88
N ALA A 164 -11.42 5.06 8.10
CA ALA A 164 -11.27 6.05 9.16
C ALA A 164 -11.43 7.45 8.57
#